data_AF-A0A1C4MXA8-F1
#
_entry.id   AF-A0A1C4MXA8-F1
#
_cell.length_a   1.000
_cell.length_b   1.000
_cell.length_c   1.000
_cell.angle_alpha   90.00
_cell.angle_beta   90.00
_cell.angle_gamma   90.00
#
_symmetry.space_group_name_H-M   'P 1'
#
loop_
_entity.id
_entity.type
_entity.pdbx_description
1 polymer ?
#
loop_
_entity_poly.entity_id
_entity_poly.type
_entity_poly.pdbx_seq_one_letter_code
_entity_poly.pdbx_strand_id
1 'polypeptide(L)'
;MSFRNGINLTETVPGDQTETEPSGSQPAPPPSDSGEEKWKALSRENERKWKAASRELEELRKAQMSDQEKALDDARTEARKETMSEVGARLAKAEIRVQASKAGVEVPTDYLDLSQFLGDDGEANTEKVGAFIASLKQNAPKGETFPQLNGVGHHQSGNDITSMDPTELADLIAGKSFI
;
A
#
# COMPACT_ATOMS: atom_id res chain seq x y z
N MET A 1 -32.11 -38.44 18.49
CA MET A 1 -32.21 -39.75 19.18
C MET A 1 -31.63 -40.83 18.29
N SER A 2 -30.66 -41.58 18.82
CA SER A 2 -30.31 -42.93 18.38
C SER A 2 -31.56 -43.81 18.26
N PHE A 3 -31.58 -44.81 17.37
CA PHE A 3 -31.78 -46.21 17.77
C PHE A 3 -31.32 -47.14 16.64
N ARG A 4 -30.36 -48.00 17.01
CA ARG A 4 -29.91 -49.19 16.30
C ARG A 4 -31.05 -50.22 16.31
N ASN A 5 -31.23 -50.95 15.22
CA ASN A 5 -31.78 -52.31 15.24
C ASN A 5 -30.82 -53.13 14.36
N GLY A 6 -30.10 -54.13 14.84
CA GLY A 6 -30.51 -55.12 15.83
C GLY A 6 -30.64 -56.45 15.10
N ILE A 7 -29.51 -57.16 15.05
CA ILE A 7 -29.28 -58.48 14.47
C ILE A 7 -30.33 -59.47 14.98
N ASN A 8 -30.83 -60.35 14.11
CA ASN A 8 -31.26 -61.69 14.53
C ASN A 8 -30.74 -62.72 13.52
N LEU A 9 -29.88 -63.60 14.04
CA LEU A 9 -29.30 -64.76 13.40
C LEU A 9 -29.58 -65.94 14.34
N THR A 10 -30.47 -66.84 13.93
CA THR A 10 -30.65 -68.25 14.35
C THR A 10 -31.85 -68.77 13.53
N GLU A 11 -31.97 -69.99 13.04
CA GLU A 11 -31.15 -71.19 12.85
C GLU A 11 -32.04 -72.16 12.03
N THR A 12 -31.46 -73.25 11.51
CA THR A 12 -32.14 -74.50 11.12
C THR A 12 -32.58 -74.67 9.64
N VAL A 13 -31.68 -75.30 8.89
CA VAL A 13 -31.89 -76.22 7.75
C VAL A 13 -32.20 -77.62 8.35
N PRO A 14 -33.16 -78.44 7.85
CA PRO A 14 -33.03 -79.26 6.62
C PRO A 14 -34.34 -79.32 5.80
N GLY A 15 -34.41 -79.64 4.52
CA GLY A 15 -33.53 -80.26 3.55
C GLY A 15 -34.47 -80.92 2.53
N ASP A 16 -34.29 -80.69 1.24
CA ASP A 16 -34.54 -81.69 0.21
C ASP A 16 -33.92 -81.21 -1.10
N GLN A 17 -33.09 -82.07 -1.67
CA GLN A 17 -32.43 -81.86 -2.94
C GLN A 17 -33.31 -82.45 -4.03
N THR A 18 -33.77 -81.62 -4.96
CA THR A 18 -34.05 -82.09 -6.32
C THR A 18 -33.25 -81.25 -7.28
N GLU A 19 -32.07 -81.77 -7.57
CA GLU A 19 -31.22 -81.45 -8.70
C GLU A 19 -32.02 -81.58 -10.00
N THR A 20 -32.11 -80.49 -10.74
CA THR A 20 -32.35 -80.50 -12.19
C THR A 20 -31.47 -79.43 -12.80
N GLU A 21 -30.36 -79.86 -13.40
CA GLU A 21 -29.63 -79.06 -14.39
C GLU A 21 -30.60 -78.61 -15.49
N PRO A 22 -30.32 -77.44 -16.10
CA PRO A 22 -30.03 -77.55 -17.52
C PRO A 22 -28.74 -76.82 -17.92
N SER A 23 -27.86 -77.62 -18.53
CA SER A 23 -27.23 -77.35 -19.83
C SER A 23 -26.44 -76.05 -19.97
N GLY A 24 -25.11 -76.22 -20.01
CA GLY A 24 -24.15 -75.15 -20.30
C GLY A 24 -24.53 -74.35 -21.53
N SER A 25 -24.73 -73.05 -21.32
CA SER A 25 -24.76 -72.05 -22.39
C SER A 25 -23.37 -72.00 -23.04
N GLN A 26 -23.30 -72.60 -24.22
CA GLN A 26 -22.25 -72.39 -25.21
C GLN A 26 -21.96 -70.87 -25.33
N PRO A 27 -20.69 -70.43 -25.24
CA PRO A 27 -20.37 -69.02 -25.45
C PRO A 27 -20.82 -68.60 -26.85
N ALA A 28 -21.48 -67.44 -26.92
CA ALA A 28 -21.92 -66.83 -28.16
C ALA A 28 -20.75 -66.76 -29.17
N PRO A 29 -21.01 -66.90 -30.49
CA PRO A 29 -19.97 -66.74 -31.50
C PRO A 29 -19.27 -65.39 -31.32
N PRO A 30 -17.96 -65.27 -31.66
CA PRO A 30 -17.22 -64.03 -31.47
C PRO A 30 -17.98 -62.87 -32.14
N PRO A 31 -17.95 -61.67 -31.55
CA PRO A 31 -18.55 -60.51 -32.19
C PRO A 31 -17.97 -60.40 -33.60
N SER A 32 -18.84 -60.23 -34.59
CA SER A 32 -18.43 -59.95 -35.97
C SER A 32 -17.34 -58.87 -35.96
N ASP A 33 -16.32 -59.00 -36.81
CA ASP A 33 -15.10 -58.17 -36.87
C ASP A 33 -15.36 -56.65 -36.67
N SER A 34 -16.54 -56.18 -37.07
CA SER A 34 -17.10 -54.84 -36.80
C SER A 34 -17.04 -54.35 -35.34
N GLY A 35 -17.15 -55.23 -34.34
CA GLY A 35 -17.18 -54.85 -32.93
C GLY A 35 -15.80 -54.49 -32.40
N GLU A 36 -14.81 -55.33 -32.71
CA GLU A 36 -13.41 -55.11 -32.33
C GLU A 36 -12.83 -53.88 -33.03
N GLU A 37 -13.17 -53.67 -34.29
CA GLU A 37 -12.76 -52.48 -35.04
C GLU A 37 -13.31 -51.20 -34.42
N LYS A 38 -14.58 -51.22 -33.98
CA LYS A 38 -15.20 -50.09 -33.27
C LYS A 38 -14.50 -49.77 -31.96
N TRP A 39 -14.16 -50.79 -31.16
CA TRP A 39 -13.43 -50.59 -29.91
C TRP A 39 -11.99 -50.10 -30.12
N LYS A 40 -11.29 -50.63 -31.14
CA LYS A 40 -9.96 -50.16 -31.54
C LYS A 40 -10.02 -48.70 -32.02
N ALA A 41 -11.04 -48.33 -32.80
CA ALA A 41 -11.24 -46.96 -33.26
C ALA A 41 -11.51 -46.00 -32.08
N LEU A 42 -12.42 -46.36 -31.17
CA LEU A 42 -12.72 -45.58 -29.97
C LEU A 42 -11.50 -45.44 -29.05
N SER A 43 -10.72 -46.50 -28.89
CA SER A 43 -9.48 -46.47 -28.10
C SER A 43 -8.48 -45.48 -28.68
N ARG A 44 -8.24 -45.54 -30.00
CA ARG A 44 -7.36 -44.59 -30.70
C ARG A 44 -7.88 -43.15 -30.62
N GLU A 45 -9.19 -42.95 -30.70
CA GLU A 45 -9.79 -41.63 -30.58
C GLU A 45 -9.63 -41.05 -29.17
N ASN A 46 -9.88 -41.86 -28.13
CA ASN A 46 -9.68 -41.47 -26.74
C ASN A 46 -8.21 -41.18 -26.43
N GLU A 47 -7.29 -41.99 -26.94
CA GLU A 47 -5.86 -41.75 -26.80
C GLU A 47 -5.45 -40.41 -27.45
N ARG A 48 -5.99 -40.10 -28.65
CA ARG A 48 -5.74 -38.82 -29.32
C ARG A 48 -6.32 -37.64 -28.52
N LYS A 49 -7.54 -37.76 -28.04
CA LYS A 49 -8.21 -36.74 -27.21
C LYS A 49 -7.45 -36.50 -25.91
N TRP A 50 -6.99 -37.56 -25.24
CA TRP A 50 -6.20 -37.46 -24.03
C TRP A 50 -4.85 -36.79 -24.28
N LYS A 51 -4.16 -37.13 -25.39
CA LYS A 51 -2.90 -36.48 -25.77
C LYS A 51 -3.10 -35.00 -26.12
N ALA A 52 -4.17 -34.66 -26.83
CA ALA A 52 -4.49 -33.27 -27.15
C ALA A 52 -4.80 -32.46 -25.89
N ALA A 53 -5.69 -32.96 -25.03
CA ALA A 53 -6.03 -32.31 -23.77
C ALA A 53 -4.83 -32.17 -22.82
N SER A 54 -3.96 -33.18 -22.75
CA SER A 54 -2.74 -33.12 -21.93
C SER A 54 -1.78 -32.03 -22.44
N ARG A 55 -1.63 -31.90 -23.76
CA ARG A 55 -0.81 -30.84 -24.36
C ARG A 55 -1.37 -29.46 -24.12
N GLU A 56 -2.69 -29.28 -24.26
CA GLU A 56 -3.35 -28.01 -23.99
C GLU A 56 -3.21 -27.61 -22.51
N LEU A 57 -3.34 -28.56 -21.58
CA LEU A 57 -3.10 -28.30 -20.16
C LEU A 57 -1.65 -27.93 -19.87
N GLU A 58 -0.69 -28.55 -20.54
CA GLU A 58 0.73 -28.26 -20.37
C GLU A 58 1.09 -26.88 -20.93
N GLU A 59 0.56 -26.52 -22.10
CA GLU A 59 0.74 -25.19 -22.70
C GLU A 59 0.10 -24.10 -21.85
N LEU A 60 -1.13 -24.32 -21.34
CA LEU A 60 -1.79 -23.38 -20.43
C LEU A 60 -1.02 -23.23 -19.12
N ARG A 61 -0.52 -24.33 -18.54
CA ARG A 61 0.35 -24.24 -17.35
C ARG A 61 1.63 -23.47 -17.64
N LYS A 62 2.27 -23.71 -18.78
CA LYS A 62 3.51 -23.03 -19.15
C LYS A 62 3.30 -21.54 -19.36
N ALA A 63 2.26 -21.15 -20.10
CA ALA A 63 1.88 -19.76 -20.31
C ALA A 63 1.49 -19.07 -18.99
N GLN A 64 0.72 -19.74 -18.15
CA GLN A 64 0.36 -19.20 -16.84
C GLN A 64 1.57 -19.08 -15.91
N MET A 65 2.51 -20.02 -15.92
CA MET A 65 3.73 -19.89 -15.11
C MET A 65 4.58 -18.70 -15.58
N SER A 66 4.75 -18.50 -16.89
CA SER A 66 5.51 -17.33 -17.38
C SER A 66 4.82 -16.00 -17.06
N ASP A 67 3.49 -15.94 -17.18
CA ASP A 67 2.74 -14.73 -16.86
C ASP A 67 2.72 -14.47 -15.35
N GLN A 68 2.63 -15.53 -14.53
CA GLN A 68 2.71 -15.45 -13.07
C GLN A 68 4.09 -15.04 -12.60
N GLU A 69 5.17 -15.58 -13.18
CA GLU A 69 6.55 -15.20 -12.84
C GLU A 69 6.80 -13.72 -13.12
N LYS A 70 6.35 -13.23 -14.27
CA LYS A 70 6.43 -11.80 -14.60
C LYS A 70 5.58 -10.95 -13.66
N ALA A 71 4.34 -11.36 -13.39
CA ALA A 71 3.47 -10.66 -12.45
C ALA A 71 4.05 -10.63 -11.02
N LEU A 72 4.76 -11.69 -10.60
CA LEU A 72 5.44 -11.74 -9.31
C LEU A 72 6.65 -10.81 -9.26
N ASP A 73 7.43 -10.71 -10.33
CA ASP A 73 8.58 -9.80 -10.39
C ASP A 73 8.14 -8.33 -10.42
N ASP A 74 7.12 -8.01 -11.20
CA ASP A 74 6.47 -6.70 -11.23
C ASP A 74 5.91 -6.36 -9.83
N ALA A 75 5.18 -7.29 -9.20
CA ALA A 75 4.63 -7.10 -7.86
C ALA A 75 5.72 -6.92 -6.79
N ARG A 76 6.85 -7.64 -6.89
CA ARG A 76 7.99 -7.47 -5.96
C ARG A 76 8.66 -6.12 -6.12
N THR A 77 8.80 -5.65 -7.36
CA THR A 77 9.42 -4.36 -7.67
C THR A 77 8.54 -3.23 -7.17
N GLU A 78 7.24 -3.28 -7.42
CA GLU A 78 6.29 -2.30 -6.90
C GLU A 78 6.21 -2.34 -5.37
N ALA A 79 6.15 -3.52 -4.75
CA ALA A 79 6.14 -3.64 -3.28
C ALA A 79 7.40 -3.06 -2.64
N ARG A 80 8.58 -3.29 -3.26
CA ARG A 80 9.84 -2.70 -2.79
C ARG A 80 9.81 -1.18 -2.91
N LYS A 81 9.32 -0.65 -4.02
CA LYS A 81 9.21 0.78 -4.26
C LYS A 81 8.25 1.45 -3.28
N GLU A 82 7.08 0.85 -3.03
CA GLU A 82 6.11 1.34 -2.06
C GLU A 82 6.71 1.34 -0.65
N THR A 83 7.34 0.23 -0.23
CA THR A 83 8.01 0.13 1.07
C THR A 83 9.13 1.16 1.23
N MET A 84 9.96 1.33 0.20
CA MET A 84 11.04 2.31 0.22
C MET A 84 10.51 3.74 0.22
N SER A 85 9.38 4.02 -0.44
CA SER A 85 8.77 5.35 -0.37
C SER A 85 8.29 5.72 1.04
N GLU A 86 7.72 4.76 1.79
CA GLU A 86 7.28 4.99 3.17
C GLU A 86 8.47 5.23 4.12
N VAL A 87 9.52 4.40 4.01
CA VAL A 87 10.72 4.52 4.84
C VAL A 87 11.54 5.75 4.43
N GLY A 88 11.65 6.00 3.14
CA GLY A 88 12.32 7.15 2.54
C GLY A 88 11.69 8.46 2.98
N ALA A 89 10.36 8.56 3.05
CA ALA A 89 9.70 9.76 3.57
C ALA A 89 10.08 10.03 5.03
N ARG A 90 10.17 8.98 5.87
CA ARG A 90 10.63 9.11 7.27
C ARG A 90 12.09 9.53 7.34
N LEU A 91 12.94 8.98 6.47
CA LEU A 91 14.36 9.33 6.40
C LEU A 91 14.54 10.78 5.92
N ALA A 92 13.80 11.21 4.90
CA ALA A 92 13.79 12.58 4.40
C ALA A 92 13.36 13.56 5.49
N LYS A 93 12.32 13.23 6.28
CA LYS A 93 11.90 14.03 7.44
C LYS A 93 13.01 14.17 8.48
N ALA A 94 13.73 13.08 8.77
CA ALA A 94 14.85 13.12 9.70
C ALA A 94 16.01 13.98 9.16
N GLU A 95 16.34 13.83 7.88
CA GLU A 95 17.42 14.56 7.23
C GLU A 95 17.12 16.06 7.16
N ILE A 96 15.89 16.44 6.78
CA ILE A 96 15.43 17.83 6.81
C ILE A 96 15.60 18.41 8.21
N ARG A 97 15.16 17.69 9.25
CA ARG A 97 15.29 18.17 10.64
C ARG A 97 16.76 18.35 11.05
N VAL A 98 17.64 17.42 10.70
CA VAL A 98 19.06 17.48 11.01
C VAL A 98 19.73 18.65 10.30
N GLN A 99 19.52 18.79 8.99
CA GLN A 99 20.13 19.85 8.20
C GLN A 99 19.56 21.23 8.56
N ALA A 100 18.26 21.33 8.85
CA ALA A 100 17.63 22.58 9.26
C ALA A 100 18.16 23.02 10.63
N SER A 101 18.29 22.08 11.58
CA SER A 101 18.90 22.36 12.89
C SER A 101 20.35 22.83 12.75
N LYS A 102 21.16 22.19 11.88
CA LYS A 102 22.52 22.65 11.57
C LYS A 102 22.54 24.05 10.95
N ALA A 103 21.52 24.40 10.18
CA ALA A 103 21.37 25.70 9.55
C ALA A 103 20.82 26.79 10.50
N GLY A 104 20.36 26.42 11.69
CA GLY A 104 19.71 27.32 12.64
C GLY A 104 18.28 27.72 12.24
N VAL A 105 17.63 26.92 11.40
CA VAL A 105 16.27 27.17 10.89
C VAL A 105 15.35 26.07 11.41
N GLU A 106 14.18 26.44 11.92
CA GLU A 106 13.14 25.48 12.29
C GLU A 106 12.19 25.28 11.11
N VAL A 107 11.97 24.02 10.73
CA VAL A 107 11.13 23.66 9.58
C VAL A 107 10.03 22.68 10.04
N PRO A 108 8.75 23.08 9.98
CA PRO A 108 7.64 22.18 10.28
C PRO A 108 7.49 21.18 9.12
N THR A 109 7.85 19.93 9.38
CA THR A 109 7.86 18.85 8.37
C THR A 109 6.49 18.21 8.17
N ASP A 110 5.50 18.53 8.99
CA ASP A 110 4.16 17.92 8.93
C ASP A 110 3.30 18.44 7.76
N TYR A 111 3.66 19.60 7.21
CA TYR A 111 2.97 20.21 6.05
C TYR A 111 3.79 20.13 4.76
N LEU A 112 4.96 19.48 4.80
CA LEU A 112 5.82 19.35 3.64
C LEU A 112 5.45 18.11 2.83
N ASP A 113 5.45 18.27 1.52
CA ASP A 113 5.39 17.14 0.59
C ASP A 113 6.74 16.41 0.59
N LEU A 114 6.84 15.38 1.45
CA LEU A 114 8.06 14.59 1.61
C LEU A 114 8.43 13.80 0.35
N SER A 115 7.49 13.60 -0.58
CA SER A 115 7.74 12.86 -1.82
C SER A 115 8.71 13.59 -2.76
N GLN A 116 8.74 14.93 -2.72
CA GLN A 116 9.66 15.72 -3.55
C GLN A 116 11.12 15.53 -3.17
N PHE A 117 11.36 15.16 -1.91
CA PHE A 117 12.67 14.91 -1.35
C PHE A 117 13.12 13.46 -1.54
N LEU A 118 12.34 12.63 -2.24
CA LEU A 118 12.74 11.27 -2.60
C LEU A 118 13.45 11.23 -3.96
N GLY A 119 14.32 10.25 -4.12
CA GLY A 119 14.91 9.83 -5.38
C GLY A 119 13.98 8.89 -6.16
N ASP A 120 14.40 8.50 -7.36
CA ASP A 120 13.64 7.60 -8.24
C ASP A 120 13.50 6.17 -7.66
N ASP A 121 14.39 5.83 -6.72
CA ASP A 121 14.42 4.61 -5.92
C ASP A 121 13.55 4.67 -4.66
N GLY A 122 12.98 5.83 -4.34
CA GLY A 122 12.23 6.07 -3.11
C GLY A 122 13.11 6.39 -1.91
N GLU A 123 14.43 6.54 -2.05
CA GLU A 123 15.33 6.91 -0.95
C GLU A 123 15.37 8.44 -0.74
N ALA A 124 15.81 8.88 0.44
CA ALA A 124 15.92 10.30 0.75
C ALA A 124 17.06 10.97 -0.04
N ASN A 125 16.74 11.99 -0.83
CA ASN A 125 17.69 12.75 -1.62
C ASN A 125 18.25 13.94 -0.83
N THR A 126 19.49 13.78 -0.34
CA THR A 126 20.19 14.78 0.48
C THR A 126 20.48 16.09 -0.26
N GLU A 127 20.67 16.04 -1.59
CA GLU A 127 20.94 17.23 -2.41
C GLU A 127 19.70 18.11 -2.52
N LYS A 128 18.53 17.52 -2.77
CA LYS A 128 17.25 18.25 -2.79
C LYS A 128 16.93 18.88 -1.43
N VAL A 129 17.19 18.15 -0.35
CA VAL A 129 17.03 18.67 1.02
C VAL A 129 17.96 19.86 1.28
N GLY A 130 19.24 19.74 0.89
CA GLY A 130 20.21 20.81 1.02
C GLY A 130 19.83 22.06 0.22
N ALA A 131 19.38 21.89 -1.02
CA ALA A 131 18.91 22.98 -1.87
C ALA A 131 17.69 23.70 -1.26
N PHE A 132 16.73 22.94 -0.72
CA PHE A 132 15.56 23.50 -0.05
C PHE A 132 15.96 24.34 1.17
N ILE A 133 16.83 23.83 2.03
CA ILE A 133 17.27 24.56 3.22
C ILE A 133 18.09 25.80 2.83
N ALA A 134 18.94 25.71 1.80
CA ALA A 134 19.66 26.86 1.28
C ALA A 134 18.71 27.98 0.80
N SER A 135 17.61 27.60 0.12
CA SER A 135 16.58 28.55 -0.31
C SER A 135 15.88 29.23 0.86
N LEU A 136 15.62 28.51 1.96
CA LEU A 136 15.05 29.08 3.18
C LEU A 136 15.98 30.12 3.81
N LYS A 137 17.31 29.90 3.79
CA LYS A 137 18.27 30.88 4.32
C LYS A 137 18.37 32.14 3.48
N GLN A 138 18.22 32.03 2.16
CA GLN A 138 18.23 33.18 1.26
C GLN A 138 16.98 34.04 1.42
N ASN A 139 15.84 33.40 1.65
CA ASN A 139 14.54 34.06 1.78
C ASN A 139 14.14 34.36 3.23
N ALA A 140 14.95 33.93 4.21
CA ALA A 140 14.75 34.32 5.59
C ALA A 140 14.80 35.85 5.67
N PRO A 141 13.80 36.52 6.29
CA PRO A 141 13.82 37.96 6.44
C PRO A 141 15.10 38.31 7.18
N LYS A 142 16.05 38.93 6.48
CA LYS A 142 17.29 39.43 7.06
C LYS A 142 16.89 40.58 7.96
N GLY A 143 16.53 40.25 9.21
CA GLY A 143 15.97 41.12 10.23
C GLY A 143 15.98 42.56 9.78
N GLU A 144 14.99 42.93 8.97
CA GLU A 144 14.89 44.30 8.52
C GLU A 144 14.57 45.02 9.79
N THR A 145 15.58 45.72 10.32
CA THR A 145 15.35 46.81 11.25
C THR A 145 14.35 47.68 10.52
N PHE A 146 13.06 47.51 10.84
CA PHE A 146 12.03 48.40 10.38
C PHE A 146 12.60 49.80 10.58
N PRO A 147 12.70 50.63 9.53
CA PRO A 147 13.16 51.99 9.72
C PRO A 147 12.31 52.53 10.84
N GLN A 148 12.95 52.97 11.93
CA GLN A 148 12.23 53.53 13.06
C GLN A 148 11.33 54.59 12.45
N LEU A 149 10.02 54.30 12.41
CA LEU A 149 9.07 55.28 11.97
C LEU A 149 9.17 56.31 13.08
N ASN A 150 9.95 57.37 12.84
CA ASN A 150 9.89 58.59 13.61
C ASN A 150 8.51 59.15 13.32
N GLY A 151 7.49 58.52 13.93
CA GLY A 151 6.12 58.93 13.83
C GLY A 151 6.10 60.39 14.23
N VAL A 152 5.42 61.21 13.42
CA VAL A 152 5.25 62.66 13.59
C VAL A 152 4.30 62.94 14.77
N GLY A 153 4.43 62.18 15.86
CA GLY A 153 3.53 62.15 17.00
C GLY A 153 4.21 62.06 18.36
N HIS A 154 5.54 61.97 18.43
CA HIS A 154 6.24 62.26 19.68
C HIS A 154 6.67 63.72 19.66
N HIS A 155 5.86 64.55 20.32
CA HIS A 155 6.26 65.87 20.77
C HIS A 155 7.49 65.69 21.66
N GLN A 156 8.68 65.83 21.08
CA GLN A 156 9.88 66.21 21.82
C GLN A 156 9.72 67.68 22.24
N SER A 157 8.67 68.00 23.02
CA SER A 157 8.66 69.24 23.78
C SER A 157 9.52 68.97 25.00
N GLY A 158 10.72 69.54 25.02
CA GLY A 158 11.69 69.38 26.10
C GLY A 158 11.27 70.04 27.40
N ASN A 159 10.16 69.58 27.99
CA ASN A 159 9.79 69.73 29.39
C ASN A 159 8.74 68.65 29.70
N ASP A 160 9.10 67.70 30.57
CA ASP A 160 8.26 66.57 30.98
C ASP A 160 7.00 67.07 31.69
N ILE A 161 5.90 67.14 30.92
CA ILE A 161 4.53 67.46 31.36
C ILE A 161 4.08 66.51 32.51
N THR A 162 4.67 65.32 32.58
CA THR A 162 4.44 64.30 33.63
C THR A 162 5.11 64.62 34.97
N SER A 163 6.04 65.58 35.00
CA SER A 163 6.77 66.00 36.20
C SER A 163 6.40 67.40 36.70
N MET A 164 5.55 68.13 35.97
CA MET A 164 5.10 69.46 36.37
C MET A 164 4.01 69.37 37.45
N ASP A 165 3.99 70.36 38.34
CA ASP A 165 2.91 70.54 39.31
C ASP A 165 1.58 70.68 38.54
N PRO A 166 0.52 69.94 38.92
CA PRO A 166 -0.80 70.05 38.28
C PRO A 166 -1.34 71.48 38.18
N THR A 167 -0.91 72.39 39.06
CA THR A 167 -1.27 73.81 39.04
C THR A 167 -0.57 74.56 37.91
N GLU A 168 0.72 74.32 37.69
CA GLU A 168 1.47 74.91 36.56
C GLU A 168 1.01 74.36 35.21
N LEU A 169 0.57 73.09 35.19
CA LEU A 169 -0.04 72.50 34.01
C LEU A 169 -1.37 73.16 33.66
N ALA A 170 -2.19 73.48 34.67
CA ALA A 170 -3.45 74.18 34.46
C ALA A 170 -3.21 75.58 33.86
N ASP A 171 -2.21 76.32 34.35
CA ASP A 171 -1.87 77.65 33.84
C ASP A 171 -1.26 77.61 32.43
N LEU A 172 -0.48 76.58 32.11
CA LEU A 172 0.09 76.38 30.77
C LEU A 172 -0.98 76.02 29.74
N ILE A 173 -1.94 75.16 30.10
CA ILE A 173 -3.07 74.78 29.25
C ILE A 173 -4.08 75.93 29.11
N ALA A 174 -4.25 76.74 30.15
CA ALA A 174 -5.09 77.94 30.14
C ALA A 174 -4.45 79.14 29.40
N GLY A 175 -3.24 78.99 28.84
CA GLY A 175 -2.69 79.91 27.86
C GLY A 175 -2.40 81.32 28.38
N LYS A 176 -1.85 81.45 29.60
CA LYS A 176 -1.48 82.75 30.22
C LYS A 176 -2.59 83.82 30.09
N SER A 177 -3.67 83.68 30.85
CA SER A 177 -4.46 84.85 31.23
C SER A 177 -5.32 84.56 32.45
N PHE A 178 -4.79 84.86 33.64
CA PHE A 178 -5.60 85.43 34.72
C PHE A 178 -4.77 86.53 35.38
N ILE A 179 -5.37 87.72 35.40
CA ILE A 179 -4.90 88.94 36.06
C ILE A 179 -4.97 88.75 37.56
#